data_AF-A0A2D4QTC2-F1
#
_entry.id   AF-A0A2D4QTC2-F1
#
_cell.length_a   1.000
_cell.length_b   1.000
_cell.length_c   1.000
_cell.angle_alpha   90.00
_cell.angle_beta   90.00
_cell.angle_gamma   90.00
#
_symmetry.space_group_name_H-M   'P 1'
#
loop_
_entity.id
_entity.type
_entity.pdbx_description
1 polymer ?
#
loop_
_entity_poly.entity_id
_entity_poly.type
_entity_poly.pdbx_seq_one_letter_code
_entity_poly.pdbx_strand_id
1 'polypeptide(L)'
;MDDKRPILDELRNHGVDLPYGCKYGGCITCAAKLTSGDIDQRRQVALNNWQLDNGYIILCVARAMSDITLEIGTESHDKLYRNPFLEPLKSYQLKADIASKEDT
;
A
#
# COMPACT_ATOMS: atom_id res chain seq x y z
N MET A 1 -5.63 13.96 -17.23
CA MET A 1 -5.57 14.40 -15.82
C MET A 1 -6.40 13.42 -15.05
N ASP A 2 -5.79 12.56 -14.24
CA ASP A 2 -6.55 11.72 -13.31
C ASP A 2 -6.99 12.62 -12.15
N ASP A 3 -8.19 13.17 -12.29
CA ASP A 3 -8.75 14.26 -11.47
C ASP A 3 -9.26 13.78 -10.10
N LYS A 4 -9.03 12.51 -9.76
CA LYS A 4 -9.44 11.96 -8.48
C LYS A 4 -8.45 12.35 -7.38
N ARG A 5 -8.99 12.88 -6.28
CA ARG A 5 -8.22 13.19 -5.07
C ARG A 5 -7.69 11.90 -4.43
N PRO A 6 -6.51 11.92 -3.76
CA PRO A 6 -6.03 10.79 -3.00
C PRO A 6 -7.04 10.34 -1.94
N ILE A 7 -7.16 9.04 -1.72
CA ILE A 7 -8.13 8.46 -0.78
C ILE A 7 -7.93 9.03 0.64
N LEU A 8 -6.67 9.24 1.07
CA LEU A 8 -6.38 9.84 2.38
C LEU A 8 -7.02 11.22 2.55
N ASP A 9 -6.94 12.07 1.53
CA ASP A 9 -7.47 13.44 1.63
C ASP A 9 -9.01 13.43 1.58
N GLU A 10 -9.61 12.53 0.81
CA GLU A 10 -11.06 12.32 0.80
C GLU A 10 -11.56 11.85 2.19
N LEU A 11 -10.96 10.81 2.76
CA LEU A 11 -11.31 10.31 4.10
C LEU A 11 -11.26 11.41 5.18
N ARG A 12 -10.22 12.26 5.14
CA ARG A 12 -10.08 13.37 6.08
C ARG A 12 -11.14 14.44 5.91
N ASN A 13 -11.57 14.72 4.68
CA ASN A 13 -12.69 15.64 4.42
C ASN A 13 -14.01 15.11 5.01
N HIS A 14 -14.15 13.79 5.11
CA HIS A 14 -15.27 13.11 5.79
C HIS A 14 -15.05 12.89 7.30
N GLY A 15 -13.99 13.47 7.87
CA GLY A 15 -13.70 13.39 9.30
C GLY A 15 -13.01 12.10 9.76
N VAL A 16 -12.56 11.25 8.83
CA VAL A 16 -11.79 10.05 9.13
C VAL A 16 -10.30 10.40 9.10
N ASP A 17 -9.73 10.63 10.28
CA ASP A 17 -8.30 10.94 10.41
C ASP A 17 -7.48 9.66 10.63
N LEU A 18 -6.58 9.39 9.69
CA LEU A 18 -5.71 8.22 9.68
C LEU A 18 -4.25 8.65 9.84
N PRO A 19 -3.40 7.82 10.46
CA PRO A 19 -1.98 8.14 10.57
C PRO A 19 -1.34 8.29 9.19
N TYR A 20 -0.58 9.36 8.99
CA TYR A 20 0.23 9.58 7.81
C TYR A 20 1.54 10.28 8.18
N GLY A 21 2.56 10.09 7.36
CA GLY A 21 3.88 10.72 7.55
C GLY A 21 4.32 11.47 6.29
N CYS A 22 4.88 10.72 5.34
CA CYS A 22 5.59 11.31 4.21
C CYS A 22 4.71 12.01 3.15
N LYS A 23 3.43 11.59 3.01
CA LYS A 23 2.47 12.04 1.98
C LYS A 23 2.91 11.96 0.50
N TYR A 24 4.06 11.37 0.17
CA TYR A 24 4.48 11.15 -1.23
C TYR A 24 4.53 9.66 -1.64
N GLY A 25 4.12 8.75 -0.76
CA GLY A 25 4.03 7.32 -1.07
C GLY A 25 5.29 6.50 -0.77
N GLY A 26 6.23 7.04 0.01
CA GLY A 26 7.50 6.37 0.37
C GLY A 26 7.57 5.76 1.78
N CYS A 27 6.53 5.93 2.60
CA CYS A 27 6.41 5.25 3.90
C CYS A 27 5.13 4.41 3.93
N ILE A 28 5.02 3.53 4.93
CA ILE A 28 3.85 2.67 5.13
C ILE A 28 2.89 3.18 6.23
N THR A 29 3.08 4.38 6.76
CA THR A 29 2.27 4.92 7.87
C THR A 29 0.78 5.05 7.52
N CYS A 30 0.46 5.44 6.28
CA CYS A 30 -0.93 5.54 5.80
C CYS A 30 -1.35 4.30 5.00
N ALA A 31 -0.78 3.15 5.29
CA ALA A 31 -1.16 1.92 4.62
C ALA A 31 -2.52 1.42 5.12
N ALA A 32 -3.27 0.82 4.21
CA ALA A 32 -4.50 0.10 4.49
C ALA A 32 -4.54 -1.15 3.61
N LYS A 33 -5.49 -2.04 3.87
CA LYS A 33 -5.69 -3.23 3.05
C LYS A 33 -7.01 -3.14 2.29
N LEU A 34 -6.95 -3.25 0.98
CA LEU A 34 -8.08 -3.27 0.08
C LEU A 34 -8.73 -4.65 0.13
N THR A 35 -10.00 -4.70 0.54
CA THR A 35 -10.78 -5.95 0.59
C THR A 35 -11.76 -6.08 -0.56
N SER A 36 -12.12 -4.97 -1.21
CA SER A 36 -13.00 -4.95 -2.38
C SER A 36 -12.79 -3.68 -3.22
N GLY A 37 -13.02 -3.79 -4.52
CA GLY A 37 -12.93 -2.69 -5.49
C GLY A 37 -11.54 -2.52 -6.12
N ASP A 38 -11.38 -1.43 -6.88
CA ASP A 38 -10.20 -1.15 -7.68
C ASP A 38 -9.62 0.23 -7.36
N ILE A 39 -8.29 0.33 -7.40
CA ILE A 39 -7.56 1.56 -7.12
C ILE A 39 -6.40 1.75 -8.10
N ASP A 40 -6.01 3.00 -8.34
CA ASP A 40 -4.73 3.37 -8.96
C ASP A 40 -3.78 3.86 -7.87
N GLN A 41 -2.69 3.13 -7.65
CA GLN A 41 -1.59 3.54 -6.76
C GLN A 41 -0.22 3.53 -7.43
N ARG A 42 -0.14 3.74 -8.76
CA ARG A 42 1.13 3.69 -9.52
C ARG A 42 2.22 4.63 -9.01
N ARG A 43 1.85 5.66 -8.25
CA ARG A 43 2.78 6.63 -7.63
C ARG A 43 3.43 6.12 -6.34
N GLN A 44 2.97 5.01 -5.77
CA GLN A 44 3.52 4.46 -4.55
C GLN A 44 4.91 3.85 -4.79
N VAL A 45 5.81 4.00 -3.83
CA VAL A 45 7.14 3.38 -3.87
C VAL A 45 7.47 2.62 -2.58
N ALA A 46 6.57 2.57 -1.60
CA ALA A 46 6.81 1.96 -0.30
C ALA A 46 6.64 0.42 -0.31
N LEU A 47 5.64 -0.08 -1.06
CA LEU A 47 5.24 -1.48 -1.03
C LEU A 47 6.05 -2.35 -1.99
N ASN A 48 6.37 -3.57 -1.56
CA ASN A 48 6.91 -4.63 -2.40
C ASN A 48 5.79 -5.46 -3.05
N ASN A 49 6.15 -6.38 -3.95
CA ASN A 49 5.18 -7.18 -4.70
C ASN A 49 4.31 -8.04 -3.79
N TRP A 50 4.90 -8.69 -2.78
CA TRP A 50 4.10 -9.49 -1.84
C TRP A 50 3.05 -8.65 -1.10
N GLN A 51 3.40 -7.43 -0.68
CA GLN A 51 2.44 -6.55 -0.01
C GLN A 51 1.31 -6.13 -0.97
N LEU A 52 1.64 -5.80 -2.22
CA LEU A 52 0.65 -5.47 -3.24
C LEU A 52 -0.29 -6.66 -3.52
N ASP A 53 0.26 -7.86 -3.65
CA ASP A 53 -0.49 -9.09 -3.88
C ASP A 53 -1.41 -9.45 -2.71
N ASN A 54 -1.06 -9.02 -1.49
CA ASN A 54 -1.90 -9.17 -0.29
C ASN A 54 -2.93 -8.03 -0.11
N GLY A 55 -3.07 -7.17 -1.11
CA GLY A 55 -4.06 -6.09 -1.12
C GLY A 55 -3.66 -4.83 -0.36
N TYR A 56 -2.40 -4.67 0.02
CA TYR A 56 -1.97 -3.44 0.70
C TYR A 56 -1.90 -2.25 -0.27
N ILE A 57 -2.35 -1.10 0.22
CA ILE A 57 -2.40 0.15 -0.54
C ILE A 57 -1.84 1.33 0.26
N ILE A 58 -1.35 2.36 -0.44
CA ILE A 58 -0.86 3.60 0.19
C ILE A 58 -1.83 4.75 -0.04
N LEU A 59 -2.64 5.06 0.98
CA LEU A 59 -3.79 5.97 0.87
C LEU A 59 -3.45 7.40 0.41
N CYS A 60 -2.25 7.90 0.73
CA CYS A 60 -1.85 9.27 0.38
C CYS A 60 -1.56 9.47 -1.12
N VAL A 61 -1.42 8.39 -1.89
CA VAL A 61 -1.19 8.45 -3.34
C VAL A 61 -2.14 7.56 -4.14
N ALA A 62 -2.89 6.68 -3.47
CA ALA A 62 -3.90 5.83 -4.08
C ALA A 62 -5.18 6.62 -4.41
N ARG A 63 -5.82 6.27 -5.53
CA ARG A 63 -7.09 6.84 -6.00
C ARG A 63 -8.08 5.73 -6.28
N ALA A 64 -9.32 5.87 -5.81
CA ALA A 64 -10.37 4.88 -6.06
C ALA A 64 -10.85 4.91 -7.51
N MET A 65 -10.85 3.76 -8.19
CA MET A 65 -11.37 3.61 -9.54
C MET A 65 -12.82 3.14 -9.57
N SER A 66 -13.23 2.39 -8.55
CA SER A 66 -14.60 1.92 -8.29
C SER A 66 -14.97 2.13 -6.81
N ASP A 67 -16.13 1.62 -6.38
CA ASP A 67 -16.48 1.55 -4.97
C ASP A 67 -15.53 0.59 -4.25
N ILE A 68 -14.92 1.03 -3.14
CA ILE A 68 -13.89 0.28 -2.44
C ILE A 68 -14.27 0.00 -0.98
N THR A 69 -13.75 -1.10 -0.45
CA THR A 69 -13.79 -1.42 0.99
C THR A 69 -12.38 -1.60 1.51
N LEU A 70 -12.09 -1.02 2.68
CA LEU A 70 -10.76 -0.99 3.27
C LEU A 70 -10.78 -1.54 4.70
N GLU A 71 -9.81 -2.39 5.02
CA GLU A 71 -9.39 -2.72 6.39
C GLU A 71 -8.32 -1.72 6.83
N ILE A 72 -8.53 -1.07 7.98
CA ILE A 72 -7.65 -0.03 8.52
C ILE A 72 -7.36 -0.36 10.00
N GLY A 73 -6.20 0.06 10.50
CA GLY A 73 -5.84 -0.04 11.92
C GLY A 73 -4.74 -1.07 12.17
N THR A 74 -4.65 -1.58 13.40
CA THR A 74 -3.63 -2.56 13.80
C THR A 74 -3.75 -3.87 13.02
N GLU A 75 -4.98 -4.27 12.71
CA GLU A 75 -5.27 -5.50 11.95
C GLU A 75 -4.69 -5.48 10.54
N SER A 76 -4.60 -4.30 9.92
CA SER A 76 -3.93 -4.15 8.61
C SER A 76 -2.41 -4.01 8.73
N HIS A 77 -1.86 -3.66 9.90
CA HIS A 77 -0.43 -3.38 10.05
C HIS A 77 0.38 -4.57 10.60
N ASP A 78 -0.24 -5.48 11.35
CA ASP A 78 0.43 -6.63 11.97
C ASP A 78 1.25 -7.46 10.97
N LYS A 79 0.66 -7.73 9.80
CA LYS A 79 1.32 -8.50 8.73
C LYS A 79 1.99 -7.63 7.66
N LEU A 80 1.84 -6.31 7.74
CA LEU A 80 2.40 -5.40 6.75
C LEU A 80 3.91 -5.26 6.88
N TYR A 81 4.39 -5.15 8.12
CA TYR A 81 5.83 -5.09 8.41
C TYR A 81 6.33 -6.45 8.88
N ARG A 82 7.08 -7.12 8.01
CA ARG A 82 7.77 -8.37 8.34
C ARG A 82 9.25 -8.08 8.52
N ASN A 83 9.85 -8.58 9.61
CA ASN A 83 11.27 -8.39 9.86
C ASN A 83 12.11 -9.25 8.89
N PRO A 84 12.84 -8.64 7.94
CA PRO A 84 13.57 -9.39 6.91
C PRO A 84 14.79 -10.14 7.45
N PHE A 85 15.28 -9.80 8.66
CA PHE A 85 16.39 -10.51 9.29
C PHE A 85 15.95 -11.82 9.94
N LEU A 86 14.67 -11.94 10.31
CA LEU A 86 14.09 -13.16 10.87
C LEU A 86 13.49 -14.05 9.78
N GLU A 87 12.84 -13.44 8.79
CA GLU A 87 12.19 -14.14 7.68
C GLU A 87 12.50 -13.44 6.35
N PRO A 88 13.61 -13.80 5.69
CA PRO A 88 14.04 -13.18 4.43
C PRO A 88 13.00 -13.32 3.32
N LEU A 89 12.85 -12.27 2.51
CA LEU A 89 11.99 -12.30 1.32
C LEU A 89 12.61 -13.18 0.23
N LYS A 90 11.78 -13.94 -0.46
CA LYS A 90 12.18 -14.69 -1.65
C LYS A 90 12.35 -13.75 -2.84
N SER A 91 13.13 -14.15 -3.84
CA SER A 91 13.42 -13.38 -5.06
C SER A 91 12.16 -12.79 -5.71
N TYR A 92 11.11 -13.58 -5.88
CA TYR A 92 9.84 -13.13 -6.49
C TYR A 92 9.05 -12.10 -5.66
N GLN A 93 9.31 -11.99 -4.36
CA GLN A 93 8.63 -11.04 -3.46
C GLN A 93 9.29 -9.66 -3.46
N LEU A 94 10.53 -9.59 -3.96
CA LEU A 94 11.27 -8.35 -4.13
C LEU A 94 10.72 -7.55 -5.33
N LYS A 95 11.03 -6.26 -5.38
CA LYS A 95 10.72 -5.43 -6.54
C LYS A 95 11.53 -5.87 -7.76
N ALA A 96 10.97 -5.63 -8.95
CA ALA A 96 11.53 -6.11 -10.22
C ALA A 96 12.96 -5.59 -10.50
N ASP A 97 13.32 -4.41 -10.01
CA ASP A 97 14.64 -3.81 -10.14
C ASP A 97 15.69 -4.37 -9.17
N ILE A 98 15.26 -5.15 -8.16
CA ILE A 98 16.12 -5.73 -7.12
C ILE A 98 16.22 -7.25 -7.26
N ALA A 99 15.19 -7.92 -7.79
CA ALA A 99 15.18 -9.37 -7.96
C ALA A 99 16.30 -9.87 -8.89
N SER A 100 17.21 -10.71 -8.38
CA SER A 100 18.22 -11.41 -9.17
C SER A 100 17.60 -12.59 -9.93
N LYS A 101 18.05 -12.85 -11.17
CA LYS A 101 17.55 -13.90 -12.08
C LYS A 101 17.89 -15.34 -11.66
N GLU A 102 18.55 -15.56 -10.54
CA GLU A 102 18.84 -16.90 -10.04
C GLU A 102 17.64 -17.37 -9.24
N ASP A 103 16.75 -18.11 -9.90
CA ASP A 103 15.90 -19.20 -9.36
C ASP A 103 14.89 -19.59 -10.45
N THR A 104 15.38 -20.32 -11.47
CA THR A 104 14.53 -21.22 -12.27
C THR A 104 14.40 -22.53 -11.52
#